data_AF-A0A497M271-F1
#
_entry.id   AF-A0A497M271-F1
#
_cell.length_a   1.000
_cell.length_b   1.000
_cell.length_c   1.000
_cell.angle_alpha   90.00
_cell.angle_beta   90.00
_cell.angle_gamma   90.00
#
_symmetry.space_group_name_H-M   'P 1'
#
loop_
_entity.id
_entity.type
_entity.pdbx_description
1 polymer ?
#
loop_
_entity_poly.entity_id
_entity_poly.type
_entity_poly.pdbx_seq_one_letter_code
_entity_poly.pdbx_strand_id
1 'polypeptide(L)'
;MSEERKYRLIITVKEIRGNCPVFKVGDRIVVESPRIIVEKTDNICVHALGSMLSMIVPLSRGISFKSLGLTRREEEKGYLQCLDPGKPYTDGGTVLFEIKREKI
;
A
#
# COMPACT_ATOMS: atom_id res chain seq x y z
N MET A 1 0.21 25.37 -14.43
CA MET A 1 0.18 24.16 -13.58
C MET A 1 -0.65 23.14 -14.33
N SER A 2 0.03 22.27 -15.08
CA SER A 2 -0.58 21.22 -15.91
C SER A 2 -1.53 20.37 -15.08
N GLU A 3 -2.62 19.89 -15.67
CA GLU A 3 -3.56 18.92 -15.09
C GLU A 3 -2.79 17.78 -14.41
N GLU A 4 -2.56 17.91 -13.11
CA GLU A 4 -1.79 16.94 -12.35
C GLU A 4 -2.69 15.74 -12.19
N ARG A 5 -2.42 14.67 -12.95
CA ARG A 5 -3.22 13.44 -12.88
C ARG A 5 -3.27 12.99 -11.43
N LYS A 6 -4.45 13.08 -10.83
CA LYS A 6 -4.68 12.60 -9.47
C LYS A 6 -5.20 11.19 -9.56
N TYR A 7 -4.61 10.33 -8.74
CA TYR A 7 -5.05 8.96 -8.60
C TYR A 7 -5.44 8.70 -7.14
N ARG A 8 -6.55 7.99 -6.96
CA ARG A 8 -6.85 7.30 -5.71
C ARG A 8 -6.08 6.00 -5.69
N LEU A 9 -5.47 5.69 -4.55
CA LEU A 9 -4.80 4.42 -4.31
C LEU A 9 -5.68 3.54 -3.43
N ILE A 10 -5.83 2.28 -3.83
CA ILE A 10 -6.50 1.23 -3.05
C ILE A 10 -5.42 0.22 -2.68
N ILE A 11 -5.07 0.17 -1.40
CA ILE A 11 -4.04 -0.71 -0.85
C ILE A 11 -4.76 -1.83 -0.11
N THR A 12 -4.69 -3.05 -0.63
CA THR A 12 -5.41 -4.21 -0.11
C THR A 12 -4.44 -5.21 0.48
N VAL A 13 -4.75 -5.75 1.66
CA VAL A 13 -4.00 -6.85 2.26
C VAL A 13 -4.20 -8.11 1.41
N LYS A 14 -3.13 -8.51 0.71
CA LYS A 14 -3.14 -9.63 -0.24
C LYS A 14 -2.80 -10.95 0.43
N GLU A 15 -1.80 -10.95 1.30
CA GLU A 15 -1.29 -12.15 1.98
C GLU A 15 -0.74 -11.74 3.36
N ILE A 16 -0.90 -12.61 4.35
CA ILE A 16 -0.25 -12.49 5.66
C ILE A 16 0.58 -13.76 5.88
N ARG A 17 1.89 -13.60 6.09
CA ARG A 17 2.81 -14.69 6.44
C ARG A 17 3.18 -14.57 7.90
N GLY A 18 2.80 -15.54 8.72
CA GLY A 18 2.90 -15.46 10.17
C GLY A 18 1.64 -14.83 10.75
N ASN A 19 1.79 -13.86 11.66
CA ASN A 19 0.66 -13.24 12.35
C ASN A 19 0.68 -11.71 12.22
N CYS A 20 -0.50 -11.08 12.06
CA CYS A 20 -0.64 -9.62 12.13
C CYS A 20 -1.77 -9.26 13.10
N PRO A 21 -1.52 -8.45 14.15
CA PRO A 21 -2.57 -8.08 15.10
C PRO A 21 -3.50 -6.97 14.60
N VAL A 22 -3.14 -6.30 13.49
CA VAL A 22 -3.90 -5.14 12.97
C VAL A 22 -4.73 -5.52 11.76
N PHE A 23 -4.16 -6.27 10.82
CA PHE A 23 -4.78 -6.53 9.52
C PHE A 23 -5.29 -7.95 9.37
N LYS A 24 -6.34 -8.10 8.57
CA LYS A 24 -6.82 -9.37 8.00
C LYS A 24 -6.71 -9.34 6.48
N VAL A 25 -6.63 -10.52 5.85
CA VAL A 25 -6.64 -10.61 4.38
C VAL A 25 -7.95 -10.01 3.85
N GLY A 26 -7.81 -9.08 2.90
CA GLY A 26 -8.92 -8.31 2.34
C GLY A 26 -9.13 -6.92 2.93
N ASP A 27 -8.54 -6.60 4.10
CA ASP A 27 -8.58 -5.24 4.64
C ASP A 27 -7.97 -4.23 3.66
N ARG A 28 -8.48 -3.00 3.67
CA ARG A 28 -8.09 -1.94 2.74
C ARG A 28 -7.68 -0.66 3.43
N ILE A 29 -6.75 0.04 2.80
CA ILE A 29 -6.42 1.44 3.05
C ILE A 29 -6.69 2.21 1.76
N VAL A 30 -7.49 3.27 1.83
CA VAL A 30 -7.82 4.10 0.67
C VAL A 30 -7.17 5.46 0.83
N VAL A 31 -6.39 5.87 -0.17
CA VAL A 31 -5.62 7.11 -0.14
C VAL A 31 -5.98 7.98 -1.34
N GLU A 32 -6.36 9.22 -1.06
CA GLU A 32 -6.43 10.31 -2.03
C GLU A 32 -5.43 11.37 -1.59
N SER A 33 -4.16 11.17 -1.99
CA SER A 33 -3.04 11.94 -1.45
C SER A 33 -3.31 13.46 -1.50
N PRO A 34 -3.09 14.18 -0.38
CA PRO A 34 -2.38 13.73 0.83
C PRO A 34 -3.26 13.05 1.91
N ARG A 35 -4.54 12.78 1.63
CA ARG A 35 -5.51 12.28 2.60
C ARG A 35 -5.62 10.76 2.57
N ILE A 36 -5.71 10.14 3.74
CA ILE A 36 -6.29 8.79 3.89
C ILE A 36 -7.79 8.97 4.05
N ILE A 37 -8.59 8.27 3.24
CA ILE A 37 -10.05 8.31 3.31
C ILE A 37 -10.48 7.35 4.41
N VAL A 38 -10.66 7.89 5.62
CA VAL A 38 -10.90 7.11 6.85
C VAL A 38 -12.18 6.28 6.71
N GLU A 39 -13.22 6.82 6.08
CA GLU A 39 -14.51 6.15 5.92
C GLU A 39 -14.44 4.91 5.00
N LYS A 40 -13.37 4.79 4.21
CA LYS A 40 -13.13 3.67 3.27
C LYS A 40 -11.93 2.81 3.67
N THR A 41 -11.35 3.06 4.83
CA THR A 41 -10.16 2.36 5.33
C THR A 41 -10.55 1.49 6.51
N ASP A 42 -10.25 0.19 6.42
CA ASP A 42 -10.65 -0.79 7.44
C ASP A 42 -9.76 -0.70 8.68
N ASN A 43 -8.44 -0.57 8.49
CA ASN A 43 -7.44 -0.48 9.57
C ASN A 43 -6.23 0.35 9.13
N ILE A 44 -5.50 0.93 10.09
CA ILE A 44 -4.22 1.61 9.86
C ILE A 44 -3.18 1.08 10.84
N CYS A 45 -1.98 0.73 10.34
CA CYS A 45 -0.85 0.30 11.15
C CYS A 45 0.33 1.25 10.94
N VAL A 46 0.99 1.66 12.02
CA VAL A 46 2.17 2.55 11.97
C VAL A 46 3.32 1.92 11.17
N HIS A 47 3.60 0.62 11.35
CA HIS A 47 4.66 -0.07 10.60
C HIS A 47 4.35 -0.16 9.10
N ALA A 48 3.12 -0.51 8.75
CA ALA A 48 2.72 -0.59 7.35
C ALA A 48 2.75 0.80 6.70
N LEU A 49 2.22 1.83 7.38
CA LEU A 49 2.25 3.20 6.86
C LEU A 49 3.71 3.64 6.62
N GLY A 50 4.60 3.38 7.59
CA GLY A 50 6.02 3.65 7.46
C GLY A 50 6.66 3.02 6.20
N SER A 51 6.30 1.79 5.84
CA SER A 51 6.87 1.13 4.65
C SER A 51 6.32 1.66 3.31
N MET A 52 5.14 2.29 3.31
CA MET A 52 4.49 2.77 2.08
C MET A 52 4.56 4.29 1.86
N LEU A 53 4.94 5.08 2.87
CA LEU A 53 4.94 6.56 2.82
C LEU A 53 5.67 7.12 1.59
N SER A 54 6.86 6.61 1.28
CA SER A 54 7.68 7.09 0.16
C SER A 54 7.06 6.79 -1.22
N MET A 55 6.13 5.84 -1.30
CA MET A 55 5.50 5.41 -2.55
C MET A 55 4.14 6.06 -2.79
N ILE A 56 3.39 6.38 -1.73
CA ILE A 56 2.02 6.92 -1.82
C ILE A 56 1.94 8.17 -2.69
N VAL A 57 2.77 9.20 -2.42
CA VAL A 57 2.68 10.48 -3.12
C VAL A 57 3.08 10.36 -4.60
N PRO A 58 4.23 9.72 -4.95
CA PRO A 58 4.59 9.50 -6.35
C PRO A 58 3.52 8.72 -7.14
N LEU A 59 2.98 7.63 -6.56
CA LEU A 59 1.96 6.81 -7.22
C LEU A 59 0.66 7.59 -7.43
N SER A 60 0.27 8.42 -6.46
CA SER A 60 -0.91 9.29 -6.57
C SER A 60 -0.78 10.37 -7.66
N ARG A 61 0.46 10.70 -8.07
CA ARG A 61 0.78 11.63 -9.16
C ARG A 61 1.08 10.95 -10.50
N GLY A 62 0.90 9.62 -10.57
CA GLY A 62 1.01 8.88 -11.83
C GLY A 62 2.39 8.29 -12.13
N ILE A 63 3.37 8.38 -11.22
CA ILE A 63 4.66 7.67 -11.38
C ILE A 63 4.40 6.16 -11.52
N SER A 64 5.13 5.47 -12.39
CA SER A 64 4.84 4.07 -12.70
C SER A 64 5.23 3.15 -11.53
N PHE A 65 4.43 2.11 -11.29
CA PHE A 65 4.76 1.09 -10.30
C PHE A 65 6.07 0.38 -10.65
N LYS A 66 6.34 0.17 -11.94
CA LYS A 66 7.56 -0.45 -12.43
C LYS A 66 8.80 0.40 -12.15
N SER A 67 8.76 1.72 -12.38
CA SER A 67 9.90 2.61 -12.10
C SER A 67 10.22 2.69 -10.61
N LEU A 68 9.22 2.47 -9.76
CA LEU A 68 9.38 2.38 -8.30
C LEU A 68 9.74 0.97 -7.81
N GLY A 69 9.93 0.00 -8.71
CA GLY A 69 10.32 -1.36 -8.36
C GLY A 69 9.20 -2.21 -7.73
N LEU A 70 7.94 -1.79 -7.83
CA LEU A 70 6.80 -2.45 -7.18
C LEU A 70 6.16 -3.56 -8.04
N THR A 71 6.53 -3.65 -9.31
CA THR A 71 6.06 -4.68 -10.25
C THR A 71 7.08 -4.89 -11.38
N ARG A 72 7.01 -6.03 -12.06
CA ARG A 72 7.85 -6.37 -13.21
C ARG A 72 7.28 -5.86 -14.54
N ARG A 73 5.98 -5.63 -14.61
CA ARG A 73 5.23 -5.29 -15.84
C ARG A 73 4.72 -3.86 -15.76
N GLU A 74 4.46 -3.24 -16.91
CA GLU A 74 3.74 -1.96 -16.93
C GLU A 74 2.27 -2.22 -16.62
N GLU A 75 1.90 -2.03 -15.36
CA GLU A 75 0.57 -2.28 -14.83
C GLU A 75 0.18 -1.15 -13.86
N GLU A 76 -1.13 -0.92 -13.71
CA GLU A 76 -1.69 0.04 -12.76
C GLU A 76 -1.78 -0.53 -11.33
N LYS A 77 -0.90 -1.48 -11.02
CA LYS A 77 -0.79 -2.15 -9.73
C LYS A 77 0.64 -2.56 -9.41
N GLY A 78 0.93 -2.69 -8.12
CA GLY A 78 2.20 -3.19 -7.61
C GLY A 78 2.03 -3.80 -6.23
N TYR A 79 3.14 -4.23 -5.64
CA TYR A 79 3.15 -4.89 -4.34
C TYR A 79 4.18 -4.27 -3.42
N LEU A 80 3.84 -4.18 -2.15
CA LEU A 80 4.71 -3.71 -1.08
C LEU A 80 4.47 -4.56 0.17
N GLN A 81 5.46 -4.65 1.06
CA GLN A 81 5.35 -5.40 2.30
C GLN A 81 5.48 -4.48 3.52
N CYS A 82 4.89 -4.87 4.66
CA CYS A 82 5.20 -4.22 5.94
C CYS A 82 6.63 -4.58 6.41
N LEU A 83 7.10 -3.87 7.43
CA LEU A 83 8.47 -4.00 7.95
C LEU A 83 8.69 -5.22 8.84
N ASP A 84 7.64 -5.84 9.37
CA ASP A 84 7.78 -6.92 10.34
C ASP A 84 8.32 -8.19 9.65
N PRO A 85 9.53 -8.66 10.04
CA PRO A 85 10.18 -9.80 9.41
C PRO A 85 9.56 -11.16 9.80
N GLY A 86 8.76 -11.21 10.88
CA GLY A 86 8.26 -12.47 11.44
C GLY A 86 9.35 -13.35 12.08
N LYS A 87 9.02 -14.63 12.28
CA LYS A 87 9.90 -15.60 12.94
C LYS A 87 11.18 -15.88 12.13
N PRO A 88 12.33 -16.07 12.80
CA PRO A 88 12.51 -16.22 14.25
C PRO A 88 12.70 -14.90 15.03
N TYR A 89 12.62 -13.74 14.37
CA TYR A 89 12.99 -12.45 14.98
C TYR A 89 11.84 -11.79 15.75
N THR A 90 10.60 -12.02 15.31
CA THR A 90 9.37 -11.57 15.98
C THR A 90 8.34 -12.69 15.98
N ASP A 91 7.36 -12.63 16.88
CA ASP A 91 6.16 -13.49 16.82
C ASP A 91 5.10 -12.97 15.82
N GLY A 92 5.38 -11.85 15.16
CA GLY A 92 4.53 -11.24 14.15
C GLY A 92 4.70 -11.90 12.79
N GLY A 93 4.64 -11.09 11.75
CA GLY A 93 4.56 -11.60 10.39
C GLY A 93 4.51 -10.50 9.34
N THR A 94 4.91 -10.87 8.13
CA THR A 94 4.93 -9.96 6.99
C THR A 94 3.56 -9.92 6.33
N VAL A 95 3.04 -8.71 6.15
CA VAL A 95 1.84 -8.43 5.38
C VAL A 95 2.26 -7.97 3.99
N LEU A 96 1.83 -8.70 2.96
CA LEU A 96 1.97 -8.28 1.57
C LEU A 96 0.71 -7.52 1.17
N PHE A 97 0.90 -6.30 0.68
CA PHE A 97 -0.16 -5.45 0.15
C PHE A 97 -0.10 -5.41 -1.37
N GLU A 98 -1.27 -5.50 -2.01
CA GLU A 98 -1.45 -5.10 -3.41
C GLU A 98 -1.93 -3.65 -3.41
N ILE A 99 -1.22 -2.77 -4.12
CA ILE A 99 -1.64 -1.39 -4.34
C ILE A 99 -2.11 -1.24 -5.77
N LYS A 100 -3.33 -0.73 -5.96
CA LYS A 100 -3.93 -0.37 -7.25
C LYS A 100 -4.21 1.12 -7.31
N ARG A 101 -4.22 1.71 -8.51
CA ARG A 101 -4.61 3.12 -8.69
C ARG A 101 -5.80 3.30 -9.62
N GLU A 102 -6.62 4.30 -9.31
CA GLU A 102 -7.81 4.71 -10.07
C GLU A 102 -7.73 6.21 -10.35
N LYS A 103 -8.07 6.66 -11.57
CA LYS A 103 -8.11 8.09 -11.90
C LYS A 103 -9.24 8.77 -11.14
N ILE A 104 -9.00 9.99 -10.64
CA ILE A 104 -9.98 10.85 -9.96
C ILE A 104 -9.92 12.29 -10.46
#